data_AF-A0A972IAX5-F1
#
_entry.id   AF-A0A972IAX5-F1
#
_cell.length_a   1.000
_cell.length_b   1.000
_cell.length_c   1.000
_cell.angle_alpha   90.00
_cell.angle_beta   90.00
_cell.angle_gamma   90.00
#
_symmetry.space_group_name_H-M   'P 1'
#
loop_
_entity.id
_entity.type
_entity.pdbx_description
1 polymer ?
#
loop_
_entity_poly.entity_id
_entity_poly.type
_entity_poly.pdbx_seq_one_letter_code
_entity_poly.pdbx_strand_id
1 'polypeptide(L)' 'YFERGIELAIEKDGMRVLPVDISDLFAVEVDFAEDLERANAHVTDSEA' A
#
# COMPACT_ATOMS: atom_id res chain seq x y z
N TYR A 1 -10.34 7.88 -1.40
CA TYR A 1 -10.42 9.10 -2.25
C TYR A 1 -9.09 9.84 -2.34
N PHE A 2 -8.05 9.37 -1.66
CA PHE A 2 -6.72 9.98 -1.74
C PHE A 2 -6.17 9.87 -3.19
N GLU A 3 -6.48 8.76 -3.84
CA GLU A 3 -6.18 8.40 -5.23
C GLU A 3 -6.74 9.46 -6.18
N ARG A 4 -8.03 9.80 -6.03
CA ARG A 4 -8.68 10.82 -6.87
C ARG A 4 -8.11 12.21 -6.65
N GLY A 5 -7.65 12.51 -5.44
CA GLY A 5 -6.93 13.75 -5.14
C GLY A 5 -5.63 13.86 -5.93
N ILE A 6 -4.85 12.77 -5.98
CA ILE A 6 -3.61 12.70 -6.75
C ILE A 6 -3.89 12.84 -8.25
N GLU A 7 -4.89 12.13 -8.78
CA GLU A 7 -5.29 12.23 -10.19
C GLU A 7 -5.60 13.67 -10.59
N LEU A 8 -6.42 14.37 -9.78
CA LEU A 8 -6.82 15.74 -10.07
C LEU A 8 -5.67 16.73 -9.99
N ALA A 9 -4.74 16.55 -9.04
CA ALA A 9 -3.56 17.40 -8.91
C ALA A 9 -2.57 17.21 -10.07
N ILE A 10 -2.48 15.99 -10.63
CA ILE A 10 -1.72 15.73 -11.87
C ILE A 10 -2.40 16.44 -13.05
N GLU A 11 -3.71 16.22 -13.22
CA GLU A 11 -4.48 16.74 -14.35
C GLU A 11 -4.54 18.27 -14.38
N LYS A 12 -4.82 18.90 -13.24
CA LYS A 12 -5.14 20.34 -13.16
C LYS A 12 -3.94 21.21 -12.81
N ASP A 13 -3.05 20.71 -11.97
CA ASP A 13 -1.95 21.49 -11.39
C ASP A 13 -0.57 21.05 -11.91
N GLY A 14 -0.52 20.03 -12.76
CA GLY A 14 0.73 19.52 -13.34
C GLY A 14 1.64 18.85 -12.31
N MET A 15 1.09 18.35 -11.20
CA MET A 15 1.85 17.65 -10.17
C MET A 15 2.65 16.48 -10.78
N ARG A 16 3.93 16.37 -10.43
CA ARG A 16 4.81 15.28 -10.86
C ARG A 16 4.93 14.27 -9.73
N VAL A 17 4.51 13.03 -9.99
CA VAL A 17 4.55 11.92 -9.03
C VAL A 17 5.45 10.83 -9.60
N LEU A 18 6.32 10.27 -8.75
CA LEU A 18 7.12 9.09 -9.07
C LEU A 18 6.74 7.99 -8.06
N PRO A 19 6.32 6.80 -8.51
CA PRO A 19 6.03 5.70 -7.60
C PRO A 19 7.32 5.18 -6.96
N VAL A 20 7.23 4.78 -5.70
CA VAL A 20 8.31 4.05 -5.01
C VAL A 20 8.10 2.57 -5.26
N ASP A 21 9.15 1.87 -5.69
CA ASP A 21 9.12 0.41 -5.81
C ASP A 21 9.22 -0.21 -4.41
N ILE A 22 8.23 -1.03 -4.08
CA ILE A 22 8.13 -1.77 -2.82
C ILE A 22 7.96 -3.27 -3.08
N SER A 23 8.32 -3.75 -4.27
CA SER A 23 8.10 -5.14 -4.70
C SER A 23 8.86 -6.16 -3.85
N ASP A 24 9.86 -5.73 -3.08
CA ASP A 24 10.63 -6.52 -2.14
C ASP A 24 10.02 -6.56 -0.73
N LEU A 25 8.97 -5.78 -0.48
CA LEU A 25 8.27 -5.72 0.79
C LEU A 25 6.98 -6.55 0.74
N PHE A 26 6.63 -7.13 1.88
CA PHE A 26 5.27 -7.65 2.08
C PHE A 26 4.32 -6.51 2.41
N ALA A 27 3.38 -6.26 1.51
CA ALA A 27 2.30 -5.28 1.68
C ALA A 27 0.95 -6.00 1.75
N VAL A 28 0.18 -5.70 2.79
CA VAL A 28 -1.20 -6.18 2.96
C VAL A 28 -2.06 -5.04 3.49
N GLU A 29 -3.20 -4.82 2.84
CA GLU A 29 -4.27 -3.96 3.36
C GLU A 29 -5.10 -4.78 4.34
N VAL A 30 -5.33 -4.26 5.54
CA VAL A 30 -5.99 -4.99 6.64
C VAL A 30 -7.37 -4.40 6.88
N ASP A 31 -8.33 -4.86 6.08
CA ASP A 31 -9.72 -4.39 6.13
C ASP A 31 -10.65 -5.42 6.77
N PHE A 32 -10.31 -6.70 6.68
CA PHE A 32 -11.08 -7.81 7.27
C PHE A 32 -10.22 -8.69 8.19
N ALA A 33 -10.89 -9.61 8.91
CA ALA A 33 -10.22 -10.50 9.86
C ALA A 33 -9.18 -11.40 9.16
N GLU A 34 -9.49 -11.86 7.96
CA GLU A 34 -8.63 -12.70 7.13
C GLU A 34 -7.34 -11.98 6.71
N ASP A 35 -7.38 -10.67 6.52
CA ASP A 35 -6.19 -9.87 6.20
C ASP A 35 -5.26 -9.76 7.41
N LEU A 36 -5.84 -9.63 8.61
CA LEU A 36 -5.08 -9.64 9.86
C LEU A 36 -4.42 -10.99 10.10
N GLU A 37 -5.13 -12.09 9.83
CA GLU A 37 -4.55 -13.44 9.91
C GLU A 37 -3.36 -13.60 8.97
N ARG A 38 -3.48 -13.13 7.72
CA ARG A 38 -2.38 -13.12 6.75
C ARG A 38 -1.20 -12.25 7.20
N ALA A 39 -1.48 -11.06 7.73
CA ALA A 39 -0.45 -10.16 8.24
C ALA A 39 0.33 -10.80 9.40
N ASN A 40 -0.38 -11.38 10.36
CA ASN A 40 0.23 -12.03 11.51
C ASN A 40 1.05 -13.27 11.13
N ALA A 41 0.58 -14.07 10.18
CA ALA A 41 1.33 -15.22 9.67
C ALA A 41 2.68 -14.78 9.08
N HIS A 42 2.69 -13.72 8.26
CA HIS A 42 3.92 -13.20 7.67
C HIS A 42 4.92 -12.67 8.71
N VAL A 43 4.45 -11.93 9.72
CA VAL A 43 5.31 -11.37 10.78
C VAL A 43 5.85 -12.48 11.69
N THR A 44 5.04 -13.48 12.03
CA THR A 44 5.45 -14.58 12.93
C THR A 44 6.47 -15.51 12.27
N ASP A 45 6.29 -15.82 10.98
CA ASP A 45 7.24 -16.65 10.22
C ASP A 45 8.59 -15.94 10.00
N SER A 46 8.62 -14.60 10.08
CA SER A 46 9.85 -13.81 9.92
C SER A 46 10.74 -13.79 11.18
N GLU A 47 10.23 -14.21 12.34
CA GLU A 47 10.97 -14.27 13.62
C GLU A 47 11.49 -15.69 13.97
N ALA A 48 11.24 -16.69 13.13
CA ALA A 48 11.71 -18.08 13.28
C ALA A 48 12.94 -18.38 12.40
#